data_AF-A0A5Q0V401-F1
#
_entry.id   AF-A0A5Q0V401-F1
#
_cell.length_a   1.000
_cell.length_b   1.000
_cell.length_c   1.000
_cell.angle_alpha   90.00
_cell.angle_beta   90.00
_cell.angle_gamma   90.00
#
_symmetry.space_group_name_H-M   'P 1'
#
loop_
_entity.id
_entity.type
_entity.pdbx_description
1 polymer ?
#
loop_
_entity_poly.entity_id
_entity_poly.type
_entity_poly.pdbx_seq_one_letter_code
_entity_poly.pdbx_strand_id
1 'polypeptide(L)'
;MAKITILVALLALVLVAHASAMRRERGRQGDSSSCERQVDRVNLKPCEQHIMQRIMGEQEQYDSYDIRSTRSSDQQQRCCDELDQMENTERCMCEALQQIMENQCDRLQDRQMVQQFKRELMNLPQQCNFRAPQRCDLDMSGGRC
;
A
#
# COMPACT_ATOMS: atom_id res chain seq x y z
N MET A 1 53.51 15.74 -1.81
CA MET A 1 52.89 15.03 -0.66
C MET A 1 51.48 15.52 -0.38
N ALA A 2 51.23 16.83 -0.19
CA ALA A 2 49.89 17.38 0.07
C ALA A 2 48.84 17.18 -1.06
N LYS A 3 49.27 17.06 -2.32
CA LYS A 3 48.35 16.81 -3.46
C LYS A 3 47.74 15.41 -3.43
N ILE A 4 48.49 14.42 -2.90
CA ILE A 4 48.06 13.02 -2.82
C ILE A 4 47.04 12.86 -1.69
N THR A 5 47.24 13.55 -0.56
CA THR A 5 46.31 13.49 0.58
C THR A 5 44.94 14.11 0.26
N ILE A 6 44.89 15.16 -0.57
CA ILE A 6 43.63 15.78 -1.01
C ILE A 6 42.85 14.83 -1.93
N LEU A 7 43.53 14.16 -2.86
CA LEU A 7 42.90 13.19 -3.76
C LEU A 7 42.31 12.00 -3.00
N VAL A 8 43.01 11.50 -1.99
CA VAL A 8 42.52 10.39 -1.14
C VAL A 8 41.31 10.82 -0.31
N ALA A 9 41.30 12.04 0.24
CA ALA A 9 40.17 12.56 1.01
C ALA A 9 38.91 12.75 0.15
N LEU A 10 39.06 13.23 -1.09
CA LEU A 10 37.94 13.38 -2.02
C LEU A 10 37.36 12.02 -2.44
N LEU A 11 38.21 11.03 -2.72
CA LEU A 11 37.77 9.66 -3.02
C LEU A 11 37.00 9.03 -1.86
N ALA A 12 37.45 9.24 -0.61
CA ALA A 12 36.75 8.74 0.57
C ALA A 12 35.36 9.37 0.74
N LEU A 13 35.22 10.68 0.50
CA LEU A 13 33.94 11.38 0.57
C LEU A 13 32.96 10.90 -0.51
N VAL A 14 33.45 10.67 -1.73
CA VAL A 14 32.63 10.12 -2.82
C VAL A 14 32.14 8.71 -2.46
N LEU A 15 32.98 7.85 -1.89
CA LEU A 15 32.59 6.50 -1.49
C LEU A 15 31.53 6.48 -0.37
N VAL A 16 31.61 7.38 0.61
CA VAL A 16 30.62 7.50 1.70
C VAL A 16 29.27 8.05 1.19
N ALA A 17 29.30 8.98 0.24
CA ALA A 17 28.08 9.49 -0.40
C ALA A 17 27.34 8.41 -1.21
N HIS A 18 28.07 7.56 -1.95
CA HIS A 18 27.46 6.45 -2.68
C HIS A 18 26.97 5.33 -1.75
N ALA A 19 27.68 5.04 -0.65
CA ALA A 19 27.27 4.05 0.33
C ALA A 19 26.00 4.46 1.10
N SER A 20 25.83 5.76 1.36
CA SER A 20 24.62 6.30 2.03
C SER A 20 23.42 6.40 1.07
N ALA A 21 23.65 6.66 -0.22
CA ALA A 21 22.61 6.56 -1.25
C ALA A 21 22.11 5.10 -1.40
N MET A 22 23.01 4.12 -1.49
CA MET A 22 22.61 2.70 -1.58
C MET A 22 21.96 2.15 -0.30
N ARG A 23 22.29 2.67 0.89
CA ARG A 23 21.60 2.26 2.13
C ARG A 23 20.14 2.75 2.22
N ARG A 24 19.79 3.85 1.53
CA ARG A 24 18.40 4.34 1.49
C ARG A 24 17.46 3.42 0.71
N GLU A 25 17.99 2.64 -0.24
CA GLU A 25 17.20 1.69 -1.04
C GLU A 25 17.16 0.28 -0.44
N ARG A 26 18.14 -0.10 0.40
CA ARG A 26 18.23 -1.45 0.97
C ARG A 26 17.22 -1.75 2.09
N GLY A 27 16.43 -0.77 2.52
CA GLY A 27 15.27 -1.02 3.39
C GLY A 27 14.09 -1.70 2.69
N ARG A 28 14.21 -1.98 1.39
CA ARG A 28 13.11 -2.46 0.53
C ARG A 28 13.28 -3.88 -0.05
N GLN A 29 14.36 -4.60 0.23
CA GLN A 29 14.70 -5.83 -0.52
C GLN A 29 14.97 -7.09 0.32
N GLY A 30 14.81 -7.03 1.65
CA GLY A 30 15.01 -8.21 2.51
C GLY A 30 13.76 -9.06 2.76
N ASP A 31 12.58 -8.45 2.73
CA ASP A 31 11.36 -9.04 3.32
C ASP A 31 10.19 -9.19 2.31
N SER A 32 10.33 -8.74 1.05
CA SER A 32 9.22 -8.70 0.08
C SER A 32 8.64 -10.08 -0.22
N SER A 33 9.47 -11.12 -0.34
CA SER A 33 9.00 -12.50 -0.54
C SER A 33 8.27 -13.10 0.67
N SER A 34 8.45 -12.50 1.86
CA SER A 34 7.71 -12.88 3.07
C SER A 34 6.34 -12.20 3.07
N CYS A 35 6.29 -10.90 2.73
CA CYS A 35 5.05 -10.15 2.64
C CYS A 35 4.13 -10.71 1.55
N GLU A 36 4.63 -10.99 0.35
CA GLU A 36 3.86 -11.59 -0.75
C GLU A 36 3.16 -12.89 -0.31
N ARG A 37 3.90 -13.79 0.36
CA ARG A 37 3.33 -15.05 0.88
C ARG A 37 2.32 -14.86 2.00
N GLN A 38 2.46 -13.80 2.79
CA GLN A 38 1.52 -13.49 3.87
C GLN A 38 0.24 -12.88 3.31
N VAL A 39 0.39 -11.93 2.39
CA VAL A 39 -0.70 -11.29 1.65
C VAL A 39 -1.53 -12.33 0.90
N ASP A 40 -0.89 -13.29 0.23
CA ASP A 40 -1.56 -14.41 -0.45
C ASP A 40 -2.39 -15.31 0.48
N ARG A 41 -2.01 -15.39 1.77
CA ARG A 41 -2.71 -16.22 2.76
C ARG A 41 -3.90 -15.52 3.40
N VAL A 42 -3.94 -14.19 3.36
CA VAL A 42 -5.01 -13.40 3.94
C VAL A 42 -6.14 -13.21 2.96
N ASN A 43 -7.37 -13.24 3.45
CA ASN A 43 -8.54 -13.02 2.62
C ASN A 43 -8.82 -11.51 2.47
N LEU A 44 -8.34 -10.92 1.37
CA LEU A 44 -8.53 -9.48 1.08
C LEU A 44 -9.88 -9.14 0.44
N LYS A 45 -10.71 -10.15 0.12
CA LYS A 45 -12.05 -9.93 -0.50
C LYS A 45 -12.96 -9.00 0.31
N PRO A 46 -13.02 -9.06 1.66
CA PRO A 46 -13.82 -8.12 2.44
C PRO A 46 -13.37 -6.67 2.23
N CYS A 47 -12.07 -6.42 2.12
CA CYS A 47 -11.50 -5.10 1.86
C CYS A 47 -11.87 -4.57 0.48
N GLU A 48 -11.67 -5.40 -0.55
CA GLU A 48 -12.03 -5.08 -1.93
C GLU A 48 -13.49 -4.67 -2.06
N GLN A 49 -14.39 -5.47 -1.46
CA GLN A 49 -15.82 -5.21 -1.50
C GLN A 49 -16.22 -3.97 -0.69
N HIS A 50 -15.61 -3.74 0.49
CA HIS A 50 -15.86 -2.53 1.29
C HIS A 50 -15.53 -1.27 0.51
N ILE A 51 -14.33 -1.22 -0.06
CA ILE A 51 -13.87 -0.08 -0.85
C ILE A 51 -14.78 0.12 -2.06
N MET A 52 -15.10 -0.96 -2.76
CA MET A 52 -15.95 -0.89 -3.95
C MET A 52 -17.37 -0.41 -3.64
N GLN A 53 -17.97 -0.87 -2.54
CA GLN A 53 -19.29 -0.41 -2.09
C GLN A 53 -19.28 1.06 -1.67
N ARG A 54 -18.16 1.57 -1.14
CA ARG A 54 -18.01 2.97 -0.76
C ARG A 54 -17.93 3.88 -1.99
N ILE A 55 -17.07 3.54 -2.96
CA ILE A 55 -16.97 4.33 -4.21
C ILE A 55 -18.28 4.32 -5.02
N MET A 56 -18.99 3.19 -5.07
CA MET A 56 -20.30 3.12 -5.75
C MET A 56 -21.39 3.83 -4.94
N GLY A 57 -21.33 3.77 -3.61
CA GLY A 57 -22.28 4.44 -2.72
C GLY A 57 -22.19 5.96 -2.72
N GLU A 58 -21.01 6.53 -2.98
CA GLU A 58 -20.87 7.98 -3.21
C GLU A 58 -21.53 8.42 -4.52
N GLN A 59 -21.66 7.51 -5.50
CA GLN A 59 -22.26 7.77 -6.80
C GLN A 59 -23.79 7.64 -6.78
N GLU A 60 -24.32 6.77 -5.93
CA GLU A 60 -25.75 6.53 -5.74
C GLU A 60 -26.23 7.16 -4.41
N GLN A 61 -26.43 8.48 -4.39
CA GLN A 61 -27.00 9.24 -3.25
C GLN A 61 -28.50 8.95 -3.02
N TYR A 62 -28.90 7.69 -3.00
CA TYR A 62 -30.30 7.30 -2.83
C TYR A 62 -30.40 5.98 -2.09
N ASP A 63 -30.00 5.95 -0.81
CA ASP A 63 -30.68 5.10 0.18
C ASP A 63 -30.20 5.40 1.61
N SER A 64 -31.20 5.51 2.49
CA SER A 64 -31.17 5.67 3.94
C SER A 64 -29.81 5.42 4.63
N TYR A 65 -29.23 6.50 5.16
CA TYR A 65 -27.92 6.55 5.84
C TYR A 65 -27.79 5.57 7.04
N ASP A 66 -28.89 5.16 7.66
CA ASP A 66 -28.87 4.37 8.91
C ASP A 66 -28.61 2.86 8.72
N ILE A 67 -29.07 2.25 7.63
CA ILE A 67 -28.88 0.80 7.37
C ILE A 67 -27.55 0.52 6.67
N ARG A 68 -27.06 1.48 5.87
CA ARG A 68 -25.79 1.36 5.15
C ARG A 68 -24.58 1.47 6.07
N SER A 69 -24.68 2.28 7.13
CA SER A 69 -23.61 2.49 8.11
C SER A 69 -23.27 1.21 8.89
N THR A 70 -24.28 0.46 9.34
CA THR A 70 -24.06 -0.78 10.14
C THR A 70 -23.44 -1.90 9.30
N ARG A 71 -23.97 -2.18 8.09
CA ARG A 71 -23.41 -3.23 7.22
C ARG A 71 -22.01 -2.90 6.69
N SER A 72 -21.75 -1.61 6.41
CA SER A 72 -20.43 -1.12 5.98
C SER A 72 -19.40 -1.22 7.12
N SER A 73 -19.82 -0.93 8.36
CA SER A 73 -18.95 -1.04 9.54
C SER A 73 -18.53 -2.49 9.81
N ASP A 74 -19.45 -3.45 9.71
CA ASP A 74 -19.14 -4.88 9.92
C ASP A 74 -18.17 -5.42 8.85
N GLN A 75 -18.29 -4.92 7.61
CA GLN A 75 -17.44 -5.34 6.50
C GLN A 75 -16.05 -4.70 6.58
N GLN A 76 -15.99 -3.44 7.02
CA GLN A 76 -14.74 -2.76 7.34
C GLN A 76 -13.98 -3.46 8.47
N GLN A 77 -14.67 -3.84 9.55
CA GLN A 77 -14.05 -4.55 10.67
C GLN A 77 -13.43 -5.87 10.23
N ARG A 78 -14.16 -6.69 9.47
CA ARG A 78 -13.62 -7.95 8.93
C ARG A 78 -12.40 -7.71 8.04
N CYS A 79 -12.41 -6.66 7.22
CA CYS A 79 -11.23 -6.29 6.44
C CYS A 79 -10.02 -5.97 7.34
N CYS A 80 -10.22 -5.17 8.38
CA CYS A 80 -9.17 -4.83 9.32
C CYS A 80 -8.66 -6.06 10.09
N ASP A 81 -9.56 -6.94 10.52
CA ASP A 81 -9.22 -8.18 11.24
C ASP A 81 -8.39 -9.14 10.36
N GLU A 82 -8.72 -9.25 9.07
CA GLU A 82 -7.95 -10.04 8.10
C GLU A 82 -6.56 -9.44 7.89
N LEU A 83 -6.45 -8.12 7.77
CA LEU A 83 -5.15 -7.44 7.65
C LEU A 83 -4.29 -7.53 8.92
N ASP A 84 -4.91 -7.62 10.10
CA ASP A 84 -4.21 -7.81 11.38
C ASP A 84 -3.63 -9.22 11.54
N GLN A 85 -4.12 -10.20 10.77
CA GLN A 85 -3.54 -11.56 10.76
C GLN A 85 -2.15 -11.62 10.11
N MET A 86 -1.75 -10.59 9.36
CA MET A 86 -0.42 -10.51 8.77
C MET A 86 0.64 -10.22 9.84
N GLU A 87 1.75 -10.95 9.81
CA GLU A 87 2.87 -10.71 10.70
C GLU A 87 3.64 -9.47 10.22
N ASN A 88 3.71 -8.43 11.07
CA ASN A 88 4.26 -7.12 10.70
C ASN A 88 3.46 -6.41 9.60
N THR A 89 2.14 -6.30 9.78
CA THR A 89 1.22 -5.57 8.90
C THR A 89 1.77 -4.21 8.46
N GLU A 90 2.45 -3.45 9.32
CA GLU A 90 3.05 -2.15 8.94
C GLU A 90 4.05 -2.23 7.78
N ARG A 91 4.82 -3.31 7.69
CA ARG A 91 5.83 -3.51 6.63
C ARG A 91 5.20 -4.04 5.35
N CYS A 92 4.27 -4.99 5.48
CA CYS A 92 3.61 -5.67 4.36
C CYS A 92 2.34 -4.96 3.88
N MET A 93 1.96 -3.84 4.51
CA MET A 93 0.75 -3.10 4.17
C MET A 93 0.76 -2.68 2.70
N CYS A 94 1.91 -2.29 2.17
CA CYS A 94 1.99 -1.83 0.80
C CYS A 94 1.70 -2.94 -0.21
N GLU A 95 2.28 -4.11 0.01
CA GLU A 95 2.05 -5.31 -0.78
C GLU A 95 0.58 -5.73 -0.68
N ALA A 96 -0.03 -5.64 0.51
CA ALA A 96 -1.46 -5.94 0.70
C ALA A 96 -2.36 -4.98 -0.08
N LEU A 97 -2.09 -3.68 0.00
CA LEU A 97 -2.84 -2.66 -0.74
C LEU A 97 -2.65 -2.84 -2.26
N GLN A 98 -1.42 -3.11 -2.70
CA GLN A 98 -1.13 -3.37 -4.10
C GLN A 98 -1.91 -4.60 -4.61
N GLN A 99 -1.94 -5.69 -3.85
CA GLN A 99 -2.69 -6.90 -4.20
C GLN A 99 -4.20 -6.62 -4.31
N ILE A 100 -4.78 -5.86 -3.38
CA ILE A 100 -6.20 -5.45 -3.44
C ILE A 100 -6.49 -4.71 -4.75
N MET A 101 -5.59 -3.82 -5.15
CA MET A 101 -5.73 -3.06 -6.39
C MET A 101 -5.59 -3.96 -7.63
N GLU A 102 -4.67 -4.93 -7.61
CA GLU A 102 -4.47 -5.87 -8.71
C GLU A 102 -5.70 -6.75 -8.93
N ASN A 103 -6.25 -7.29 -7.84
CA ASN A 103 -7.44 -8.13 -7.86
C ASN A 103 -8.68 -7.41 -8.42
N GLN A 104 -8.75 -6.09 -8.27
CA GLN A 104 -9.88 -5.27 -8.76
C GLN A 104 -9.57 -4.53 -10.05
N CYS A 105 -8.35 -4.60 -10.59
CA CYS A 105 -7.94 -3.85 -11.76
C CYS A 105 -8.81 -4.15 -13.00
N ASP A 106 -9.13 -5.42 -13.25
CA ASP A 106 -9.97 -5.83 -14.40
C ASP A 106 -11.38 -5.19 -14.37
N ARG A 107 -11.87 -4.86 -13.17
CA ARG A 107 -13.17 -4.22 -12.95
C ARG A 107 -13.06 -2.69 -12.96
N LEU A 108 -11.89 -2.15 -12.63
CA LEU A 108 -11.59 -0.72 -12.60
C LEU A 108 -11.09 -0.25 -13.98
N GLN A 109 -11.95 -0.30 -15.00
CA GLN A 109 -11.61 0.17 -16.35
C GLN A 109 -11.65 1.70 -16.48
N ASP A 110 -12.51 2.34 -15.69
CA ASP A 110 -12.66 3.80 -15.69
C ASP A 110 -11.54 4.48 -14.90
N ARG A 111 -10.81 5.38 -15.55
CA ARG A 111 -9.73 6.16 -14.91
C ARG A 111 -10.19 6.92 -13.67
N GLN A 112 -11.43 7.42 -13.67
CA GLN A 112 -11.99 8.11 -12.51
C GLN A 112 -12.24 7.14 -11.35
N MET A 113 -12.75 5.94 -11.64
CA MET A 113 -12.99 4.90 -10.66
C MET A 113 -11.68 4.37 -10.06
N VAL A 114 -10.65 4.19 -10.88
CA VAL A 114 -9.29 3.84 -10.42
C VAL A 114 -8.76 4.88 -9.42
N GLN A 115 -8.89 6.17 -9.73
CA GLN A 115 -8.42 7.24 -8.83
C GLN A 115 -9.18 7.29 -7.51
N GLN A 116 -10.50 7.09 -7.54
CA GLN A 116 -11.32 7.03 -6.33
C GLN A 116 -10.97 5.79 -5.50
N PHE A 117 -10.84 4.63 -6.15
CA PHE A 117 -10.43 3.38 -5.50
C PHE A 117 -9.06 3.53 -4.85
N LYS A 118 -8.06 4.08 -5.55
CA LYS A 118 -6.71 4.33 -5.02
C LYS A 118 -6.75 5.25 -3.80
N ARG A 119 -7.55 6.31 -3.83
CA ARG A 119 -7.70 7.23 -2.69
C ARG A 119 -8.28 6.53 -1.47
N GLU A 120 -9.33 5.75 -1.68
CA GLU A 120 -10.01 5.06 -0.59
C GLU A 120 -9.16 3.94 0.01
N LEU A 121 -8.44 3.22 -0.86
CA LEU A 121 -7.46 2.21 -0.49
C LEU A 121 -6.32 2.80 0.36
N MET A 122 -5.81 3.99 0.01
CA MET A 122 -4.80 4.69 0.81
C MET A 122 -5.30 5.14 2.19
N ASN A 123 -6.62 5.34 2.35
CA ASN A 123 -7.24 5.64 3.64
C ASN A 123 -7.49 4.38 4.48
N LEU A 124 -7.43 3.18 3.89
CA LEU A 124 -7.76 1.93 4.56
C LEU A 124 -6.87 1.65 5.80
N PRO A 125 -5.53 1.84 5.76
CA PRO A 125 -4.70 1.70 6.96
C PRO A 125 -5.12 2.65 8.08
N GLN A 126 -5.51 3.89 7.76
CA GLN A 126 -5.97 4.85 8.74
C GLN A 126 -7.32 4.45 9.35
N GLN A 127 -8.22 3.89 8.53
CA GLN A 127 -9.52 3.39 8.96
C GLN A 127 -9.41 2.17 9.89
N CYS A 128 -8.39 1.34 9.69
CA CYS A 128 -8.08 0.20 10.54
C CYS A 128 -7.14 0.55 11.70
N ASN A 129 -6.78 1.83 11.88
CA ASN A 129 -5.86 2.31 12.90
C ASN A 129 -4.44 1.69 12.82
N PHE A 130 -4.05 1.24 11.62
CA PHE A 130 -2.70 0.81 11.32
C PHE A 130 -1.81 2.00 11.00
N ARG A 131 -0.51 1.85 11.23
CA ARG A 131 0.47 2.86 10.85
C ARG A 131 0.56 2.93 9.34
N ALA A 132 0.08 4.02 8.76
CA ALA A 132 0.11 4.21 7.31
C ALA A 132 1.56 4.21 6.80
N PRO A 133 1.87 3.45 5.73
CA PRO A 133 3.19 3.49 5.12
C PRO A 133 3.46 4.90 4.58
N GLN A 134 4.60 5.49 4.96
CA GLN A 134 4.97 6.87 4.56
C GLN A 134 5.16 7.02 3.04
N ARG A 135 5.45 5.92 2.34
CA ARG A 135 5.68 5.88 0.89
C ARG A 135 5.20 4.56 0.31
N CYS A 136 3.91 4.51 -0.02
CA CYS A 136 3.34 3.45 -0.81
C CYS A 136 3.13 3.94 -2.23
N ASP A 137 3.87 3.39 -3.17
CA ASP A 137 3.60 3.64 -4.58
C ASP A 137 2.71 2.52 -5.07
N LEU A 138 1.43 2.83 -5.25
CA LEU A 138 0.44 1.93 -5.84
C LEU A 138 0.42 2.11 -7.36
N ASP A 139 1.54 2.46 -7.98
CA ASP A 139 1.66 2.45 -9.44
C ASP A 139 2.09 1.05 -9.87
N MET A 140 1.23 0.35 -10.61
CA MET A 140 1.51 -1.03 -11.00
C MET A 140 2.66 -1.08 -12.00
N SER A 141 3.65 -1.93 -11.70
CA SER A 141 4.70 -2.30 -12.64
C SER A 141 4.11 -3.19 -13.74
N GLY A 142 3.49 -2.60 -14.77
CA GLY A 142 3.00 -3.39 -15.92
C GLY A 142 1.91 -2.76 -16.79
N GLY A 143 1.39 -1.58 -16.48
CA GLY A 143 0.43 -0.87 -17.35
C GLY A 143 -0.98 -1.49 -17.43
N ARG A 144 -1.32 -2.42 -16.52
CA ARG A 144 -2.71 -2.79 -16.22
C ARG A 144 -3.04 -2.18 -14.86
N CYS A 145 -3.88 -1.15 -14.92
CA CYS A 145 -4.13 -0.12 -13.91
C CYS A 145 -2.83 0.51 -13.38
#